data_AF-A0A1S2KII7-F1
#
_entry.id   AF-A0A1S2KII7-F1
#
_cell.length_a   1.000
_cell.length_b   1.000
_cell.length_c   1.000
_cell.angle_alpha   90.00
_cell.angle_beta   90.00
_cell.angle_gamma   90.00
#
_symmetry.space_group_name_H-M   'P 1'
#
loop_
_entity.id
_entity.type
_entity.pdbx_description
1 polymer ?
#
loop_
_entity_poly.entity_id
_entity_poly.type
_entity_poly.pdbx_seq_one_letter_code
_entity_poly.pdbx_strand_id
1 'polypeptide(L)'
;MPLWVRSRCGMERRTLAALAVVLLLGVVLAGRYFLAGRPEVVRAPAVVGQARPATAEPSAAAAPVPVGGVDSRAAAGRSGSEGSGPQPHGSPPPVVVIDVSGKVLRPGVLQLPVGSRVVDALRAAGGVRPGADVTALNRARLLVDGEHVVVGVPGAVPAPGAAAVSVPVAGPAAAGPISLSTATAEQLDTLPGVGPVLARQIIDHRTRNGGFRSVDELRDVRGIGARRFADLQPLVRP
;
A
#
# COMPACT_ATOMS: atom_id res chain seq x y z
N MET A 1 38.88 13.39 35.15
CA MET A 1 37.59 14.03 34.84
C MET A 1 37.87 15.44 34.31
N PRO A 2 37.66 15.74 33.01
CA PRO A 2 38.07 17.01 32.43
C PRO A 2 37.23 18.20 32.94
N LEU A 3 37.91 19.30 33.26
CA LEU A 3 37.37 20.49 33.93
C LEU A 3 36.33 21.29 33.11
N TRP A 4 36.11 20.97 31.83
CA TRP A 4 35.12 21.63 30.98
C TRP A 4 33.66 21.27 31.32
N VAL A 5 33.41 20.18 32.05
CA VAL A 5 32.06 19.84 32.53
C VAL A 5 31.65 20.74 33.71
N ARG A 6 32.63 21.26 34.47
CA ARG A 6 32.36 22.05 35.69
C ARG A 6 31.94 23.49 35.40
N SER A 7 32.24 24.01 34.21
CA SER A 7 31.98 25.41 33.84
C SER A 7 30.59 25.66 33.24
N ARG A 8 29.75 24.63 33.04
CA ARG A 8 28.38 24.78 32.51
C ARG A 8 27.25 24.47 33.49
N CYS A 9 27.55 24.05 34.72
CA CYS A 9 26.55 23.87 35.78
C CYS A 9 26.48 25.10 36.69
N GLY A 10 26.20 26.27 36.10
CA GLY A 10 25.70 27.45 36.82
C GLY A 10 24.17 27.51 36.81
N MET A 11 23.49 26.36 36.82
CA MET A 11 22.03 26.32 36.90
C MET A 11 21.64 26.52 38.36
N GLU A 12 20.93 27.62 38.67
CA GLU A 12 20.33 27.79 39.99
C GLU A 12 19.57 26.52 40.38
N ARG A 13 19.65 26.10 41.65
CA ARG A 13 18.92 24.93 42.15
C ARG A 13 17.42 24.96 41.81
N ARG A 14 16.88 26.18 41.61
CA ARG A 14 15.52 26.47 41.17
C ARG A 14 15.23 26.04 39.73
N THR A 15 16.12 26.27 38.77
CA THR A 15 15.91 25.81 37.38
C THR A 15 16.05 24.30 37.24
N LEU A 16 16.96 23.68 38.01
CA LEU A 16 17.04 22.22 38.09
C LEU A 16 15.76 21.62 38.71
N ALA A 17 15.24 22.22 39.78
CA ALA A 17 13.98 21.79 40.38
C ALA A 17 12.80 21.95 39.42
N ALA A 18 12.70 23.07 38.70
CA ALA A 18 11.65 23.31 37.72
C ALA A 18 11.68 22.29 36.56
N LEU A 19 12.88 21.99 36.02
CA LEU A 19 13.04 20.96 34.99
C LEU A 19 12.66 19.56 35.50
N ALA A 20 13.03 19.23 36.73
CA ALA A 20 12.67 17.95 37.33
C ALA A 20 11.15 17.80 37.46
N VAL A 21 10.43 18.85 37.87
CA VAL A 21 8.96 18.85 37.97
C VAL A 21 8.32 18.69 36.59
N VAL A 22 8.78 19.42 35.58
CA VAL A 22 8.24 19.31 34.20
C VAL A 22 8.45 17.90 33.64
N LEU A 23 9.63 17.32 33.86
CA LEU A 23 9.94 15.96 33.42
C LEU A 23 9.05 14.94 34.13
N LEU A 24 8.83 15.08 35.45
CA LEU A 24 7.92 14.24 36.22
C LEU A 24 6.49 14.32 35.69
N LEU A 25 6.01 15.54 35.37
CA LEU A 25 4.67 15.74 34.82
C LEU A 25 4.51 15.05 33.46
N GLY A 26 5.52 15.15 32.59
CA GLY A 26 5.55 14.48 31.29
C GLY A 26 5.52 12.96 31.40
N VAL A 27 6.30 12.38 32.31
CA VAL A 27 6.32 10.92 32.57
C VAL A 27 4.98 10.43 33.09
N VAL A 28 4.37 11.16 34.03
CA VAL A 28 3.04 10.83 34.57
C VAL A 28 1.98 10.87 33.45
N LEU A 29 2.02 11.87 32.58
CA LEU A 29 1.08 12.01 31.48
C LEU A 29 1.25 10.87 30.45
N ALA A 30 2.50 10.58 30.06
CA ALA A 30 2.81 9.49 29.13
C ALA A 30 2.38 8.12 29.69
N GLY A 31 2.66 7.86 30.97
CA GLY A 31 2.20 6.66 31.66
C GLY A 31 0.67 6.55 31.65
N ARG A 32 -0.03 7.65 31.93
CA ARG A 32 -1.50 7.68 31.90
C ARG A 32 -2.06 7.38 30.51
N TYR A 33 -1.48 7.96 29.45
CA TYR A 33 -1.89 7.67 28.07
C TYR A 33 -1.62 6.21 27.69
N PHE A 34 -0.47 5.68 28.07
CA PHE A 34 -0.12 4.29 27.81
C PHE A 34 -1.07 3.31 28.53
N LEU A 35 -1.42 3.60 29.78
CA LEU A 35 -2.37 2.80 30.57
C LEU A 35 -3.82 2.94 30.07
N ALA A 36 -4.20 4.09 29.52
CA ALA A 36 -5.53 4.34 28.96
C ALA A 36 -5.71 3.74 27.55
N GLY A 37 -4.62 3.52 26.81
CA GLY A 37 -4.63 2.92 25.47
C GLY A 37 -4.81 1.41 25.46
N ARG A 38 -5.87 0.89 26.11
CA ARG A 38 -6.23 -0.54 26.04
C ARG A 38 -6.56 -0.88 24.57
N PRO A 39 -5.78 -1.71 23.87
CA PRO A 39 -6.06 -2.09 22.50
C PRO A 39 -7.26 -3.04 22.49
N GLU A 40 -8.40 -2.57 21.98
CA GLU A 40 -9.57 -3.41 21.77
C GLU A 40 -9.30 -4.35 20.59
N VAL A 41 -9.07 -5.62 20.90
CA VAL A 41 -8.80 -6.63 19.88
C VAL A 41 -10.13 -7.04 19.25
N VAL A 42 -10.49 -6.36 18.16
CA VAL A 42 -11.67 -6.69 17.34
C VAL A 42 -11.51 -8.13 16.83
N ARG A 43 -12.42 -9.02 17.25
CA ARG A 43 -12.45 -10.41 16.78
C ARG A 43 -12.83 -10.45 15.30
N ALA A 44 -11.98 -11.08 14.50
CA ALA A 44 -12.29 -11.40 13.11
C ALA A 44 -13.58 -12.25 13.04
N PRO A 45 -14.53 -11.95 12.15
CA PRO A 45 -15.69 -12.80 11.92
C PRO A 45 -15.24 -14.20 11.50
N ALA A 46 -15.82 -15.23 12.12
CA ALA A 46 -15.57 -16.60 11.71
C ALA A 46 -15.95 -16.78 10.24
N VAL A 47 -14.99 -17.26 9.43
CA VAL A 47 -15.23 -17.68 8.05
C VAL A 47 -16.25 -18.81 8.11
N VAL A 48 -17.50 -18.50 7.73
CA VAL A 48 -18.54 -19.50 7.53
C VAL A 48 -18.06 -20.44 6.43
N GLY A 49 -17.79 -21.69 6.83
CA GLY A 49 -17.35 -22.74 5.95
C GLY A 49 -18.26 -22.87 4.74
N GLN A 50 -17.62 -23.07 3.59
CA GLN A 50 -18.21 -23.36 2.29
C GLN A 50 -19.43 -24.28 2.42
N ALA A 51 -20.58 -23.79 1.98
CA ALA A 51 -21.72 -24.66 1.69
C ALA A 51 -21.27 -25.69 0.65
N ARG A 52 -21.26 -26.97 1.06
CA ARG A 52 -21.20 -28.12 0.16
C ARG A 52 -22.29 -27.95 -0.91
N PRO A 53 -22.00 -28.15 -2.21
CA PRO A 53 -23.04 -28.23 -3.21
C PRO A 53 -23.97 -29.40 -2.86
N ALA A 54 -25.26 -29.11 -2.75
CA ALA A 54 -26.28 -30.12 -2.56
C ALA A 54 -26.26 -31.08 -3.76
N THR A 55 -26.12 -32.36 -3.44
CA THR A 55 -26.33 -33.51 -4.32
C THR A 55 -27.60 -33.33 -5.14
N ALA A 56 -27.46 -33.36 -6.47
CA ALA A 56 -28.57 -33.51 -7.38
C ALA A 56 -29.18 -34.91 -7.18
N GLU A 57 -30.46 -34.96 -6.80
CA GLU A 57 -31.28 -36.15 -7.00
C GLU A 57 -32.29 -35.92 -8.14
N PRO A 58 -32.51 -36.94 -9.00
CA PRO A 58 -33.31 -36.83 -10.21
C PRO A 58 -34.79 -37.00 -9.90
N SER A 59 -35.60 -35.99 -10.22
CA SER A 59 -37.06 -36.12 -10.24
C SER A 59 -37.50 -36.65 -11.59
N ALA A 60 -37.88 -37.92 -11.61
CA ALA A 60 -38.55 -38.56 -12.73
C ALA A 60 -40.06 -38.30 -12.67
N ALA A 61 -40.66 -38.37 -13.87
CA ALA A 61 -42.08 -38.58 -14.17
C ALA A 61 -43.00 -37.35 -14.27
N ALA A 62 -43.15 -36.86 -15.51
CA ALA A 62 -44.47 -36.73 -16.13
C ALA A 62 -44.33 -36.77 -17.66
N ALA A 63 -44.88 -37.82 -18.26
CA ALA A 63 -44.94 -38.07 -19.71
C ALA A 63 -46.14 -37.33 -20.36
N PRO A 64 -46.24 -37.32 -21.72
CA PRO A 64 -46.77 -36.20 -22.50
C PRO A 64 -48.23 -36.37 -22.97
N VAL A 65 -48.82 -35.30 -23.50
CA VAL A 65 -50.00 -35.37 -24.38
C VAL A 65 -49.84 -34.38 -25.56
N PRO A 66 -50.11 -34.76 -26.83
CA PRO A 66 -49.80 -33.95 -28.02
C PRO A 66 -51.04 -33.39 -28.78
N VAL A 67 -50.73 -32.57 -29.80
CA VAL A 67 -51.54 -32.16 -30.98
C VAL A 67 -52.56 -31.02 -30.75
N GLY A 68 -52.63 -29.95 -31.53
CA GLY A 68 -51.92 -29.61 -32.77
C GLY A 68 -52.38 -28.28 -33.40
N GLY A 69 -51.56 -27.79 -34.36
CA GLY A 69 -51.91 -26.98 -35.55
C GLY A 69 -52.44 -25.55 -35.34
N VAL A 70 -52.21 -24.56 -36.21
CA VAL A 70 -51.52 -24.43 -37.50
C VAL A 70 -51.29 -22.92 -37.73
N ASP A 71 -50.18 -22.63 -38.42
CA ASP A 71 -49.93 -21.56 -39.39
C ASP A 71 -50.25 -20.08 -39.06
N SER A 72 -49.21 -19.24 -39.10
CA SER A 72 -49.22 -18.01 -39.92
C SER A 72 -47.81 -17.46 -40.18
N ARG A 73 -47.62 -17.10 -41.45
CA ARG A 73 -46.39 -16.65 -42.14
C ARG A 73 -46.01 -15.19 -41.85
N ALA A 74 -44.73 -14.91 -42.16
CA ALA A 74 -44.09 -13.63 -42.53
C ALA A 74 -43.77 -12.66 -41.35
N ALA A 75 -42.63 -11.97 -41.31
CA ALA A 75 -41.80 -11.42 -42.39
C ALA A 75 -40.32 -11.27 -41.97
N ALA A 76 -39.52 -10.92 -42.98
CA ALA A 76 -38.07 -11.01 -43.11
C ALA A 76 -37.20 -10.17 -42.15
N GLY A 77 -35.99 -10.69 -41.90
CA GLY A 77 -34.85 -9.96 -41.36
C GLY A 77 -33.56 -10.75 -41.53
N ARG A 78 -32.79 -10.44 -42.58
CA ARG A 78 -31.48 -11.01 -42.92
C ARG A 78 -30.44 -10.73 -41.82
N SER A 79 -29.70 -11.74 -41.38
CA SER A 79 -28.27 -11.59 -41.00
C SER A 79 -27.59 -12.96 -40.95
N GLY A 80 -26.32 -12.98 -41.38
CA GLY A 80 -25.58 -14.16 -41.83
C GLY A 80 -25.38 -15.27 -40.80
N SER A 81 -25.49 -16.51 -41.29
CA SER A 81 -25.03 -17.72 -40.62
C SER A 81 -23.58 -18.00 -41.01
N GLU A 82 -22.65 -17.71 -40.10
CA GLU A 82 -21.36 -18.39 -40.08
C GLU A 82 -21.13 -18.95 -38.66
N GLY A 83 -21.15 -20.28 -38.57
CA GLY A 83 -20.35 -21.05 -37.62
C GLY A 83 -20.69 -20.98 -36.12
N SER A 84 -21.87 -21.44 -35.71
CA SER A 84 -22.06 -21.90 -34.32
C SER A 84 -21.55 -23.34 -34.17
N GLY A 85 -20.24 -23.49 -34.02
CA GLY A 85 -19.67 -24.69 -33.39
C GLY A 85 -19.93 -24.65 -31.87
N PRO A 86 -20.05 -25.79 -31.18
CA PRO A 86 -20.17 -25.82 -29.72
C PRO A 86 -18.88 -25.23 -29.11
N GLN A 87 -18.93 -23.97 -28.69
CA GLN A 87 -17.84 -23.38 -27.91
C GLN A 87 -17.77 -24.14 -26.57
N PRO A 88 -16.59 -24.68 -26.20
CA PRO A 88 -16.44 -25.37 -24.92
C PRO A 88 -16.90 -24.44 -23.82
N HIS A 89 -17.64 -24.98 -22.85
CA HIS A 89 -17.98 -24.27 -21.62
C HIS A 89 -16.68 -24.00 -20.87
N GLY A 90 -16.05 -22.89 -21.24
CA GLY A 90 -14.80 -22.44 -20.67
C GLY A 90 -15.02 -22.14 -19.20
N SER A 91 -14.05 -22.54 -18.38
CA SER A 91 -13.98 -22.14 -16.98
C SER A 91 -14.28 -20.64 -16.85
N PRO A 92 -15.02 -20.21 -15.80
CA PRO A 92 -15.31 -18.80 -15.60
C PRO A 92 -14.01 -17.99 -15.67
N PRO A 93 -14.01 -16.83 -16.36
CA PRO A 93 -12.82 -16.00 -16.47
C PRO A 93 -12.34 -15.64 -15.06
N PRO A 94 -11.02 -15.61 -14.82
CA PRO A 94 -10.50 -15.27 -13.50
C PRO A 94 -10.97 -13.86 -13.12
N VAL A 95 -11.43 -13.70 -11.88
CA VAL A 95 -11.94 -12.44 -11.32
C VAL A 95 -10.98 -11.92 -10.24
N VAL A 96 -10.95 -10.59 -10.08
CA VAL A 96 -10.33 -9.87 -8.97
C VAL A 96 -11.43 -9.31 -8.07
N VAL A 97 -11.22 -9.41 -6.76
CA VAL A 97 -12.09 -8.88 -5.72
C VAL A 97 -11.49 -7.59 -5.20
N ILE A 98 -12.22 -6.48 -5.29
CA ILE A 98 -11.73 -5.16 -4.87
C ILE A 98 -12.79 -4.45 -4.03
N ASP A 99 -12.37 -3.62 -3.07
CA ASP A 99 -13.27 -2.77 -2.29
C ASP A 99 -13.28 -1.34 -2.85
N VAL A 100 -14.46 -0.81 -3.17
CA VAL A 100 -14.62 0.59 -3.61
C VAL A 100 -15.33 1.39 -2.53
N SER A 101 -14.68 2.44 -2.04
CA SER A 101 -15.22 3.30 -0.98
C SER A 101 -15.16 4.79 -1.36
N GLY A 102 -15.86 5.62 -0.59
CA GLY A 102 -15.91 7.06 -0.80
C GLY A 102 -17.11 7.51 -1.65
N LYS A 103 -16.91 8.56 -2.45
CA LYS A 103 -17.97 9.26 -3.22
C LYS A 103 -18.36 8.52 -4.52
N VAL A 104 -18.75 7.26 -4.39
CA VAL A 104 -19.34 6.44 -5.47
C VAL A 104 -20.81 6.14 -5.20
N LEU A 105 -21.57 5.77 -6.23
CA LEU A 105 -23.00 5.49 -6.08
C LEU A 105 -23.27 4.22 -5.25
N ARG A 106 -22.50 3.15 -5.50
CA ARG A 106 -22.59 1.86 -4.79
C ARG A 106 -21.22 1.47 -4.22
N PRO A 107 -20.88 1.93 -3.01
CA PRO A 107 -19.66 1.48 -2.33
C PRO A 107 -19.79 0.02 -1.86
N GLY A 108 -18.65 -0.65 -1.73
CA GLY A 108 -18.55 -2.03 -1.26
C GLY A 108 -17.61 -2.88 -2.12
N VAL A 109 -17.61 -4.19 -1.82
CA VAL A 109 -16.76 -5.18 -2.49
C VAL A 109 -17.37 -5.60 -3.84
N LEU A 110 -16.58 -5.51 -4.89
CA LEU A 110 -16.95 -5.84 -6.27
C LEU A 110 -16.03 -6.91 -6.85
N GLN A 111 -16.57 -7.73 -7.74
CA GLN A 111 -15.81 -8.71 -8.52
C GLN A 111 -15.73 -8.24 -9.97
N LEU A 112 -14.51 -8.07 -10.49
CA LEU A 112 -14.26 -7.66 -11.87
C LEU A 112 -13.35 -8.68 -12.56
N PRO A 113 -13.41 -8.83 -13.90
CA PRO A 113 -12.45 -9.67 -14.61
C PRO A 113 -11.00 -9.24 -14.37
N VAL A 114 -10.06 -10.19 -14.30
CA VAL A 114 -8.62 -9.89 -14.29
C VAL A 114 -8.25 -9.02 -15.49
N GLY A 115 -7.43 -8.00 -15.25
CA GLY A 115 -7.06 -7.00 -16.27
C GLY A 115 -7.98 -5.77 -16.32
N SER A 116 -9.04 -5.73 -15.50
CA SER A 116 -9.87 -4.53 -15.31
C SER A 116 -9.04 -3.38 -14.74
N ARG A 117 -9.34 -2.16 -15.16
CA ARG A 117 -8.69 -0.94 -14.66
C ARG A 117 -9.54 -0.25 -13.60
N VAL A 118 -8.96 0.70 -12.88
CA VAL A 118 -9.68 1.49 -11.86
C VAL A 118 -10.93 2.18 -12.42
N VAL A 119 -10.91 2.62 -13.68
CA VAL A 119 -12.11 3.16 -14.35
C VAL A 119 -13.26 2.17 -14.46
N ASP A 120 -12.97 0.88 -14.63
CA ASP A 120 -13.96 -0.19 -14.73
C ASP A 120 -14.59 -0.49 -13.37
N ALA A 121 -13.78 -0.44 -12.29
CA ALA A 121 -14.28 -0.50 -10.91
C ALA A 121 -15.22 0.65 -10.60
N LEU A 122 -14.90 1.88 -11.01
CA LEU A 122 -15.78 3.03 -10.81
C LEU A 122 -17.10 2.88 -11.57
N ARG A 123 -17.06 2.34 -12.80
CA ARG A 123 -18.27 2.06 -13.59
C ARG A 123 -19.12 0.98 -12.93
N ALA A 124 -18.49 -0.09 -12.44
CA ALA A 124 -19.16 -1.18 -11.71
C ALA A 124 -19.78 -0.68 -10.39
N ALA A 125 -19.14 0.26 -9.70
CA ALA A 125 -19.67 0.97 -8.53
C ALA A 125 -20.82 1.95 -8.86
N GLY A 126 -21.31 1.95 -10.10
CA GLY A 126 -22.40 2.81 -10.57
C GLY A 126 -21.95 4.21 -11.00
N GLY A 127 -20.65 4.50 -11.00
CA GLY A 127 -20.08 5.81 -11.30
C GLY A 127 -19.78 6.63 -10.05
N VAL A 128 -19.11 7.76 -10.27
CA VAL A 128 -18.75 8.71 -9.22
C VAL A 128 -19.88 9.69 -8.95
N ARG A 129 -20.06 10.09 -7.69
CA ARG A 129 -21.07 11.09 -7.32
C ARG A 129 -20.66 12.49 -7.83
N PRO A 130 -21.63 13.38 -8.09
CA PRO A 130 -21.33 14.78 -8.42
C PRO A 130 -20.45 15.43 -7.34
N GLY A 131 -19.39 16.14 -7.75
CA GLY A 131 -18.43 16.76 -6.82
C GLY A 131 -17.43 15.78 -6.16
N ALA A 132 -17.30 14.56 -6.68
CA ALA A 132 -16.21 13.66 -6.33
C ALA A 132 -14.92 14.05 -7.06
N ASP A 133 -13.86 14.32 -6.30
CA ASP A 133 -12.53 14.51 -6.87
C ASP A 133 -11.89 13.15 -7.20
N VAL A 134 -11.61 12.94 -8.48
CA VAL A 134 -10.94 11.74 -9.01
C VAL A 134 -9.56 12.06 -9.57
N THR A 135 -9.10 13.30 -9.45
CA THR A 135 -7.86 13.79 -10.06
C THR A 135 -6.63 13.08 -9.46
N ALA A 136 -6.69 12.77 -8.16
CA ALA A 136 -5.67 12.02 -7.44
C ALA A 136 -5.65 10.52 -7.79
N LEU A 137 -6.68 9.99 -8.45
CA LEU A 137 -6.81 8.57 -8.74
C LEU A 137 -6.25 8.25 -10.13
N ASN A 138 -5.24 7.39 -10.20
CA ASN A 138 -4.79 6.84 -11.48
C ASN A 138 -5.85 5.86 -12.02
N ARG A 139 -6.82 6.38 -12.78
CA ARG A 139 -7.94 5.64 -13.37
C ARG A 139 -7.54 4.60 -14.41
N ALA A 140 -6.34 4.75 -14.98
CA ALA A 140 -5.83 3.87 -16.02
C ALA A 140 -5.08 2.67 -15.45
N ARG A 141 -4.69 2.63 -14.17
CA ARG A 141 -3.96 1.47 -13.65
C ARG A 141 -4.83 0.21 -13.62
N LEU A 142 -4.19 -0.94 -13.80
CA LEU A 142 -4.80 -2.26 -13.61
C LEU A 142 -5.13 -2.47 -12.13
N LEU A 143 -6.21 -3.18 -11.88
CA LEU A 143 -6.64 -3.60 -10.54
C LEU A 143 -5.91 -4.88 -10.14
N VAL A 144 -5.55 -4.96 -8.86
CA VAL A 144 -5.01 -6.15 -8.21
C VAL A 144 -6.09 -6.77 -7.32
N ASP A 145 -6.02 -8.08 -7.11
CA ASP A 145 -6.91 -8.76 -6.15
C ASP A 145 -6.67 -8.26 -4.72
N GLY A 146 -7.74 -8.07 -3.96
CA GLY A 146 -7.73 -7.51 -2.61
C GLY A 146 -7.47 -6.00 -2.54
N GLU A 147 -7.53 -5.28 -3.67
CA GLU A 147 -7.21 -3.86 -3.72
C GLU A 147 -8.34 -2.96 -3.17
N HIS A 148 -7.96 -1.87 -2.50
CA HIS A 148 -8.88 -0.83 -2.04
C HIS A 148 -8.81 0.44 -2.92
N VAL A 149 -9.96 0.86 -3.45
CA VAL A 149 -10.11 2.07 -4.26
C VAL A 149 -10.95 3.10 -3.51
N VAL A 150 -10.31 4.17 -3.05
CA VAL A 150 -10.99 5.27 -2.34
C VAL A 150 -11.24 6.44 -3.30
N VAL A 151 -12.47 6.95 -3.32
CA VAL A 151 -12.91 7.98 -4.27
C VAL A 151 -13.31 9.28 -3.55
N GLY A 152 -12.77 10.41 -3.98
CA GLY A 152 -13.28 11.74 -3.60
C GLY A 152 -13.08 12.14 -2.13
N VAL A 153 -12.12 11.52 -1.44
CA VAL A 153 -11.67 11.92 -0.10
C VAL A 153 -10.41 12.80 -0.26
N PRO A 154 -10.45 14.09 0.11
CA PRO A 154 -9.27 14.95 0.05
C PRO A 154 -8.15 14.36 0.93
N GLY A 155 -6.98 14.14 0.34
CA GLY A 155 -5.83 13.59 1.07
C GLY A 155 -5.86 12.07 1.31
N ALA A 156 -6.84 11.34 0.77
CA ALA A 156 -6.76 9.88 0.73
C ALA A 156 -5.75 9.46 -0.34
N VAL A 157 -4.53 9.20 0.09
CA VAL A 157 -3.58 8.41 -0.69
C VAL A 157 -4.21 7.01 -0.82
N PRO A 158 -4.49 6.50 -2.03
CA PRO A 158 -4.96 5.13 -2.17
C PRO A 158 -3.90 4.24 -1.51
N ALA A 159 -4.28 3.53 -0.44
CA ALA A 159 -3.40 2.56 0.19
C ALA A 159 -3.04 1.54 -0.90
N PRO A 160 -1.77 1.44 -1.33
CA PRO A 160 -1.41 0.45 -2.31
C PRO A 160 -1.66 -0.93 -1.68
N GLY A 161 -2.55 -1.71 -2.30
CA GLY A 161 -2.61 -3.14 -2.08
C GLY A 161 -1.20 -3.70 -2.16
N ALA A 162 -0.85 -4.51 -1.16
CA ALA A 162 0.50 -4.98 -0.90
C ALA A 162 1.11 -5.76 -2.08
N ALA A 163 1.78 -5.05 -2.98
CA ALA A 163 2.96 -5.48 -3.74
C ALA A 163 3.44 -4.37 -4.70
N ALA A 164 3.94 -3.27 -4.14
CA ALA A 164 4.98 -2.50 -4.79
C ALA A 164 5.90 -1.92 -3.71
N VAL A 165 7.18 -2.18 -3.90
CA VAL A 165 8.31 -1.87 -3.04
C VAL A 165 8.17 -0.52 -2.32
N SER A 166 8.35 -0.60 -1.01
CA SER A 166 8.59 0.44 -0.03
C SER A 166 9.08 1.79 -0.59
N VAL A 167 8.31 2.84 -0.36
CA VAL A 167 8.85 4.18 -0.07
C VAL A 167 7.96 4.83 0.99
N PRO A 168 8.33 4.81 2.28
CA PRO A 168 7.69 5.66 3.26
C PRO A 168 8.20 7.10 3.03
N VAL A 169 7.30 7.99 2.61
CA VAL A 169 7.44 9.41 2.94
C VAL A 169 7.03 9.54 4.41
N ALA A 170 8.03 9.65 5.27
CA ALA A 170 7.88 10.13 6.64
C ALA A 170 9.14 10.91 6.99
N GLY A 171 8.92 12.15 7.44
CA GLY A 171 9.91 12.93 8.17
C GLY A 171 10.37 12.21 9.46
N PRO A 172 11.19 12.88 10.25
CA PRO A 172 12.41 12.33 10.82
C PRO A 172 12.16 11.27 11.91
N ALA A 173 13.14 10.37 12.03
CA ALA A 173 13.38 9.38 13.08
C ALA A 173 12.87 7.95 12.83
N ALA A 174 13.74 7.14 12.21
CA ALA A 174 14.16 5.91 12.86
C ALA A 174 15.68 6.00 13.03
N ALA A 175 16.14 6.06 14.28
CA ALA A 175 17.55 6.02 14.66
C ALA A 175 18.13 4.62 14.39
N GLY A 176 18.19 4.26 13.11
CA GLY A 176 18.72 3.00 12.62
C GLY A 176 19.64 3.24 11.42
N PRO A 177 20.52 2.29 11.09
CA PRO A 177 21.50 2.46 10.02
C PRO A 177 20.84 2.70 8.65
N ILE A 178 21.28 3.74 7.95
CA ILE A 178 20.83 4.11 6.60
C ILE A 178 21.38 3.08 5.60
N SER A 179 20.53 2.58 4.70
CA SER A 179 20.94 1.55 3.72
C SER A 179 21.55 2.19 2.49
N LEU A 180 22.81 1.91 2.19
CA LEU A 180 23.52 2.51 1.05
C LEU A 180 22.93 2.08 -0.31
N SER A 181 22.40 0.85 -0.39
CA SER A 181 21.79 0.34 -1.62
C SER A 181 20.41 0.94 -1.91
N THR A 182 19.65 1.38 -0.91
CA THR A 182 18.27 1.87 -1.10
C THR A 182 18.04 3.31 -0.70
N ALA A 183 19.00 3.96 -0.04
CA ALA A 183 18.82 5.34 0.41
C ALA A 183 18.62 6.31 -0.74
N THR A 184 17.79 7.32 -0.50
CA THR A 184 17.62 8.47 -1.39
C THR A 184 18.71 9.51 -1.17
N ALA A 185 18.85 10.47 -2.09
CA ALA A 185 19.84 11.53 -1.97
C ALA A 185 19.62 12.36 -0.70
N GLU A 186 18.36 12.61 -0.35
CA GLU A 186 17.95 13.38 0.83
C GLU A 186 18.27 12.61 2.11
N GLN A 187 18.12 11.28 2.11
CA GLN A 187 18.48 10.45 3.25
C GLN A 187 20.00 10.40 3.46
N LEU A 188 20.78 10.29 2.38
CA LEU A 188 22.24 10.33 2.44
C LEU A 188 22.74 11.71 2.91
N ASP A 189 22.07 12.80 2.55
CA ASP A 189 22.40 14.17 2.98
C ASP A 189 22.19 14.40 4.49
N THR A 190 21.43 13.53 5.16
CA THR A 190 21.30 13.59 6.63
C THR A 190 22.53 13.06 7.39
N LEU A 191 23.46 12.40 6.68
CA LEU A 191 24.65 11.81 7.30
C LEU A 191 25.72 12.87 7.59
N PRO A 192 26.45 12.75 8.71
CA PRO A 192 27.47 13.73 9.08
C PRO A 192 28.57 13.82 8.02
N GLY A 193 28.74 15.02 7.46
CA GLY A 193 29.76 15.28 6.44
C GLY A 193 29.45 14.77 5.04
N VAL A 194 28.24 14.27 4.80
CA VAL A 194 27.70 13.94 3.47
C VAL A 194 26.80 15.08 3.05
N GLY A 195 27.23 15.85 2.04
CA GLY A 195 26.41 16.88 1.42
C GLY A 195 25.77 16.40 0.11
N PRO A 196 24.99 17.25 -0.58
CA PRO A 196 24.28 16.88 -1.81
C PRO A 196 25.23 16.41 -2.93
N VAL A 197 26.45 16.93 -2.98
CA VAL A 197 27.49 16.50 -3.94
C VAL A 197 27.96 15.08 -3.64
N LEU A 198 28.20 14.77 -2.36
CA LEU A 198 28.72 13.48 -1.93
C LEU A 198 27.62 12.41 -1.99
N ALA A 199 26.39 12.77 -1.63
CA ALA A 199 25.21 11.91 -1.80
C ALA A 199 25.02 11.48 -3.25
N ARG A 200 25.16 12.40 -4.21
CA ARG A 200 25.14 12.07 -5.65
C ARG A 200 26.28 11.12 -6.03
N GLN A 201 27.49 11.34 -5.54
CA GLN A 201 28.62 10.46 -5.81
C GLN A 201 28.43 9.04 -5.27
N ILE A 202 27.79 8.89 -4.10
CA ILE A 202 27.42 7.58 -3.54
C ILE A 202 26.39 6.87 -4.44
N ILE A 203 25.38 7.60 -4.94
CA ILE A 203 24.38 7.05 -5.88
C ILE A 203 25.02 6.68 -7.22
N ASP A 204 25.93 7.51 -7.74
CA ASP A 204 26.67 7.23 -8.98
C ASP A 204 27.58 6.00 -8.83
N HIS A 205 28.19 5.83 -7.66
CA HIS A 205 28.96 4.63 -7.34
C HIS A 205 28.05 3.39 -7.32
N ARG A 206 26.90 3.47 -6.63
CA ARG A 206 25.89 2.41 -6.61
C ARG A 206 25.45 1.99 -8.01
N THR A 207 25.19 2.96 -8.88
CA THR A 207 24.70 2.71 -10.25
C THR A 207 25.76 2.04 -11.12
N ARG A 208 27.04 2.41 -10.95
CA ARG A 208 28.15 1.80 -11.70
C ARG A 208 28.54 0.42 -11.21
N ASN A 209 28.47 0.18 -9.90
CA ASN A 209 28.93 -1.06 -9.28
C ASN A 209 27.79 -2.06 -9.00
N GLY A 210 26.54 -1.67 -9.27
CA GLY A 210 25.36 -2.52 -9.08
C GLY A 210 24.88 -2.63 -7.63
N GLY A 211 25.31 -1.75 -6.73
CA GLY A 211 25.00 -1.81 -5.30
C GLY A 211 26.23 -1.60 -4.41
N PHE A 212 26.01 -1.58 -3.10
CA PHE A 212 27.07 -1.73 -2.10
C PHE A 212 26.96 -3.14 -1.52
N ARG A 213 28.02 -3.96 -1.60
CA ARG A 213 28.03 -5.30 -0.98
C ARG A 213 28.56 -5.27 0.45
N SER A 214 29.32 -4.24 0.77
CA SER A 214 29.91 -4.00 2.09
C SER A 214 29.92 -2.50 2.39
N VAL A 215 29.99 -2.16 3.67
CA VAL A 215 30.15 -0.76 4.11
C VAL A 215 31.54 -0.23 3.69
N ASP A 216 32.57 -1.09 3.64
CA ASP A 216 33.95 -0.73 3.29
C ASP A 216 34.08 -0.13 1.88
N GLU A 217 33.20 -0.48 0.95
CA GLU A 217 33.13 0.08 -0.42
C GLU A 217 32.84 1.60 -0.43
N LEU A 218 32.39 2.19 0.68
CA LEU A 218 32.32 3.65 0.80
C LEU A 218 33.68 4.32 0.65
N ARG A 219 34.79 3.63 0.94
CA ARG A 219 36.15 4.19 0.77
C ARG A 219 36.52 4.39 -0.69
N ASP A 220 35.88 3.67 -1.62
CA ASP A 220 36.11 3.80 -3.06
C ASP A 220 35.36 4.99 -3.68
N VAL A 221 34.41 5.58 -2.91
CA VAL A 221 33.71 6.79 -3.30
C VAL A 221 34.65 7.98 -3.16
N ARG A 222 34.92 8.66 -4.29
CA ARG A 222 35.76 9.87 -4.31
C ARG A 222 35.21 10.90 -3.32
N GLY A 223 36.06 11.39 -2.41
CA GLY A 223 35.65 12.38 -1.40
C GLY A 223 35.27 11.80 -0.03
N ILE A 224 35.24 10.48 0.13
CA ILE A 224 35.11 9.82 1.44
C ILE A 224 36.52 9.44 1.94
N GLY A 225 37.06 10.25 2.86
CA GLY A 225 38.33 9.96 3.53
C GLY A 225 38.14 9.09 4.78
N ALA A 226 39.25 8.58 5.34
CA ALA A 226 39.24 7.70 6.52
C ALA A 226 38.47 8.26 7.73
N ARG A 227 38.55 9.57 7.97
CA ARG A 227 37.77 10.24 9.03
C ARG A 227 36.27 10.15 8.79
N ARG A 228 35.81 10.56 7.61
CA ARG A 228 34.38 10.51 7.26
C ARG A 228 33.87 9.08 7.25
N PHE A 229 34.64 8.14 6.72
CA PHE A 229 34.29 6.73 6.75
C PHE A 229 34.02 6.24 8.19
N ALA A 230 34.89 6.59 9.14
CA ALA A 230 34.71 6.20 10.54
C ALA A 230 33.43 6.78 11.17
N ASP A 231 33.08 8.01 10.81
CA ASP A 231 31.84 8.66 11.28
C ASP A 231 30.58 8.04 10.65
N LEU A 232 30.70 7.54 9.41
CA LEU A 232 29.60 6.94 8.65
C LEU A 232 29.37 5.47 8.95
N GLN A 233 30.44 4.70 9.21
CA GLN A 233 30.38 3.26 9.45
C GLN A 233 29.31 2.81 10.46
N PRO A 234 29.13 3.47 11.64
CA PRO A 234 28.09 3.05 12.59
C PRO A 234 26.66 3.45 12.17
N LEU A 235 26.52 4.35 11.20
CA LEU A 235 25.25 4.95 10.77
C LEU A 235 24.71 4.35 9.48
N VAL A 236 25.45 3.44 8.84
CA VAL A 236 25.09 2.91 7.52
C VAL A 236 25.17 1.39 7.46
N ARG A 237 24.40 0.81 6.56
CA ARG A 237 24.43 -0.61 6.20
C ARG A 237 24.47 -0.76 4.68
N PRO A 238 24.95 -1.90 4.13
CA PRO A 238 24.94 -2.15 2.69
C PRO A 238 23.55 -1.95 2.07
#